data_AF-Q8VY48-F1
#
_entry.id   AF-Q8VY48-F1
#
_cell.length_a   1.000
_cell.length_b   1.000
_cell.length_c   1.000
_cell.angle_alpha   90.00
_cell.angle_beta   90.00
_cell.angle_gamma   90.00
#
_symmetry.space_group_name_H-M   'P 1'
#
loop_
_entity.id
_entity.type
_entity.pdbx_description
1 polymer ?
#
loop_
_entity_poly.entity_id
_entity_poly.type
_entity_poly.pdbx_seq_one_letter_code
_entity_poly.pdbx_strand_id
1 'polypeptide(L)'
;MLKETLKWRAQYKPEEIRWEEIAREAETGKIYRANCTDKYGRTVLVMRPSCQNTKSYKGQIRILVYCMENAILNLPDNQEQMVWLIDFHGFNMSHISLKVSRETAHVLQEHYPERLGLAIVYNPPKIFESFYKMVKPFLEPKTSNKVKFVYSDDNLSNKLLEDLFDMEQLEVAFGGKNSDAGFNFEKYAERMREDDLKFYGNTTVSSTSAHLTNSDSEVSDSEMKYLEDKEDETIENGTLQSPLDTTKT
;
A
#
# COMPACT_ATOMS: atom_id res chain seq x y z
N MET A 1 18.77 -0.04 -8.31
CA MET A 1 18.04 -0.73 -7.23
C MET A 1 18.82 -0.70 -5.91
N LEU A 2 19.67 -1.67 -5.54
CA LEU A 2 20.22 -1.73 -4.16
C LEU A 2 20.87 -0.43 -3.64
N LYS A 3 21.73 0.22 -4.42
CA LYS A 3 22.37 1.50 -4.01
C LYS A 3 21.36 2.61 -3.76
N GLU A 4 20.33 2.70 -4.60
CA GLU A 4 19.26 3.71 -4.45
C GLU A 4 18.35 3.37 -3.28
N THR A 5 18.04 2.09 -3.06
CA THR A 5 17.33 1.64 -1.86
C THR A 5 18.10 1.98 -0.57
N LEU A 6 19.43 1.78 -0.54
CA LEU A 6 20.25 2.11 0.63
C LEU A 6 20.26 3.62 0.92
N LYS A 7 20.37 4.45 -0.12
CA LYS A 7 20.24 5.91 0.02
C LYS A 7 18.85 6.30 0.52
N TRP A 8 17.81 5.71 -0.06
CA TRP A 8 16.43 5.96 0.35
C TRP A 8 16.21 5.57 1.81
N ARG A 9 16.67 4.40 2.26
CA ARG A 9 16.56 4.01 3.67
C ARG A 9 17.30 4.96 4.59
N ALA A 10 18.51 5.42 4.21
CA ALA A 10 19.25 6.40 5.01
C ALA A 10 18.52 7.76 5.15
N GLN A 11 17.72 8.16 4.16
CA GLN A 11 17.00 9.43 4.15
C GLN A 11 15.58 9.32 4.73
N TYR A 12 14.82 8.32 4.27
CA TYR A 12 13.42 8.08 4.63
C TYR A 12 13.25 7.40 5.98
N LYS A 13 14.26 6.60 6.37
CA LYS A 13 14.36 5.88 7.64
C LYS A 13 13.14 5.06 8.00
N PRO A 14 12.76 4.08 7.16
CA PRO A 14 11.58 3.25 7.42
C PRO A 14 11.68 2.49 8.76
N GLU A 15 12.89 2.12 9.20
CA GLU A 15 13.13 1.49 10.50
C GLU A 15 12.94 2.42 11.73
N GLU A 16 12.82 3.74 11.54
CA GLU A 16 12.55 4.69 12.62
C GLU A 16 11.05 5.05 12.75
N ILE A 17 10.20 4.59 11.83
CA ILE A 17 8.75 4.85 11.91
C ILE A 17 8.16 4.09 13.11
N ARG A 18 7.37 4.78 13.93
CA ARG A 18 6.70 4.20 15.11
C ARG A 18 5.19 4.36 15.02
N TRP A 19 4.47 3.51 15.74
CA TRP A 19 3.01 3.48 15.80
C TRP A 19 2.41 4.87 16.03
N GLU A 20 2.92 5.62 17.00
CA GLU A 20 2.39 6.94 17.36
C GLU A 20 2.41 7.94 16.20
N GLU A 21 3.37 7.81 15.28
CA GLU A 21 3.47 8.68 14.11
C GLU A 21 2.41 8.37 13.05
N ILE A 22 2.03 7.10 12.91
CA ILE A 22 1.13 6.61 11.86
C ILE A 22 -0.27 6.25 12.37
N ALA A 23 -0.53 6.34 13.68
CA ALA A 23 -1.78 5.93 14.30
C ALA A 23 -3.00 6.60 13.64
N ARG A 24 -2.91 7.90 13.32
CA ARG A 24 -3.97 8.64 12.62
C ARG A 24 -4.28 8.05 11.24
N GLU A 25 -3.27 7.61 10.51
CA GLU A 25 -3.46 6.97 9.20
C GLU A 25 -4.11 5.58 9.34
N ALA A 26 -3.89 4.90 10.46
CA ALA A 26 -4.41 3.55 10.73
C ALA A 26 -5.82 3.52 11.35
N GLU A 27 -6.35 4.65 11.87
CA GLU A 27 -7.62 4.74 12.62
C GLU A 27 -8.79 3.95 12.02
N THR A 28 -8.92 3.95 10.70
CA THR A 28 -10.04 3.34 9.98
C THR A 28 -9.77 1.93 9.44
N GLY A 29 -8.57 1.39 9.67
CA GLY A 29 -8.20 0.06 9.16
C GLY A 29 -8.03 0.01 7.65
N LYS A 30 -7.65 1.12 7.00
CA LYS A 30 -7.43 1.17 5.55
C LYS A 30 -6.27 0.30 5.07
N ILE A 31 -5.24 0.12 5.90
CA ILE A 31 -4.12 -0.80 5.68
C ILE A 31 -3.72 -1.35 7.05
N TYR A 32 -3.60 -2.65 7.19
CA TYR A 32 -3.11 -3.28 8.41
C TYR A 32 -2.53 -4.68 8.16
N ARG A 33 -1.61 -5.13 9.02
CA ARG A 33 -1.18 -6.53 9.04
C ARG A 33 -2.26 -7.37 9.72
N ALA A 34 -2.72 -8.46 9.12
CA ALA A 34 -3.65 -9.37 9.78
C ALA A 34 -2.99 -10.08 10.97
N ASN A 35 -3.80 -10.75 11.81
CA ASN A 35 -3.29 -11.65 12.85
C ASN A 35 -2.92 -13.03 12.28
N CYS A 36 -3.55 -13.43 11.18
CA CYS A 36 -3.31 -14.70 10.53
C CYS A 36 -2.17 -14.62 9.51
N THR A 37 -1.63 -15.78 9.19
CA THR A 37 -0.81 -16.02 8.01
C THR A 37 -1.60 -16.85 7.00
N ASP A 38 -1.10 -16.93 5.77
CA ASP A 38 -1.57 -17.96 4.86
C ASP A 38 -0.94 -19.34 5.21
N LYS A 39 -1.41 -20.41 4.59
CA LYS A 39 -0.90 -21.78 4.81
C LYS A 39 0.55 -21.98 4.37
N TYR A 40 1.15 -21.00 3.70
CA TYR A 40 2.56 -20.98 3.29
C TYR A 40 3.44 -20.17 4.25
N GLY A 41 2.88 -19.67 5.37
CA GLY A 41 3.60 -18.90 6.37
C GLY A 41 3.82 -17.44 5.98
N ARG A 42 3.19 -16.95 4.91
CA ARG A 42 3.29 -15.54 4.48
C ARG A 42 2.42 -14.67 5.38
N THR A 43 2.97 -13.55 5.84
CA THR A 43 2.17 -12.51 6.48
C THR A 43 1.14 -11.95 5.52
N VAL A 44 -0.01 -11.52 6.05
CA VAL A 44 -1.11 -10.95 5.27
C VAL A 44 -1.22 -9.46 5.56
N LEU A 45 -1.15 -8.63 4.53
CA LEU A 45 -1.55 -7.22 4.58
C LEU A 45 -2.95 -7.08 4.04
N VAL A 46 -3.86 -6.58 4.87
CA VAL A 46 -5.21 -6.22 4.45
C VAL A 46 -5.25 -4.77 4.02
N MET A 47 -5.92 -4.49 2.91
CA MET A 47 -6.15 -3.14 2.41
C MET A 47 -7.63 -2.92 2.14
N ARG A 48 -8.18 -1.81 2.64
CA ARG A 48 -9.58 -1.39 2.47
C ARG A 48 -9.61 0.02 1.88
N PRO A 49 -9.62 0.16 0.55
CA PRO A 49 -9.61 1.49 -0.08
C PRO A 49 -10.82 2.34 0.31
N SER A 50 -11.96 1.73 0.62
CA SER A 50 -13.17 2.42 1.12
C SER A 50 -13.02 3.04 2.51
N CYS A 51 -11.99 2.67 3.27
CA CYS A 51 -11.72 3.19 4.60
C CYS A 51 -10.75 4.39 4.58
N GLN A 52 -10.46 5.01 3.44
CA GLN A 52 -9.54 6.16 3.40
C GLN A 52 -10.05 7.32 4.28
N ASN A 53 -9.20 7.81 5.19
CA ASN A 53 -9.54 8.83 6.19
C ASN A 53 -8.67 10.10 6.11
N THR A 54 -7.61 10.10 5.32
CA THR A 54 -6.69 11.24 5.19
C THR A 54 -6.50 11.65 3.73
N LYS A 55 -6.04 12.89 3.50
CA LYS A 55 -5.71 13.43 2.17
C LYS A 55 -4.22 13.46 1.86
N SER A 56 -3.36 13.41 2.88
CA SER A 56 -1.91 13.54 2.73
C SER A 56 -1.33 12.29 2.08
N TYR A 57 -0.85 12.41 0.85
CA TYR A 57 -0.18 11.29 0.19
C TYR A 57 1.07 10.84 0.98
N LYS A 58 1.80 11.76 1.62
CA LYS A 58 2.97 11.43 2.46
C LYS A 58 2.58 10.52 3.63
N GLY A 59 1.50 10.84 4.33
CA GLY A 59 0.99 10.01 5.44
C GLY A 59 0.55 8.63 4.95
N GLN A 60 -0.14 8.58 3.81
CA GLN A 60 -0.60 7.34 3.19
C GLN A 60 0.55 6.43 2.74
N ILE A 61 1.63 7.00 2.18
CA ILE A 61 2.85 6.23 1.86
C ILE A 61 3.55 5.79 3.14
N ARG A 62 3.53 6.61 4.19
CA ARG A 62 4.20 6.29 5.46
C ARG A 62 3.53 5.13 6.21
N ILE A 63 2.19 5.06 6.24
CA ILE A 63 1.48 3.89 6.79
C ILE A 63 1.73 2.63 5.95
N LEU A 64 1.76 2.74 4.62
CA LEU A 64 2.09 1.61 3.75
C LEU A 64 3.48 1.05 4.09
N VAL A 65 4.49 1.92 4.15
CA VAL A 65 5.87 1.52 4.47
C VAL A 65 5.96 0.91 5.87
N TYR A 66 5.31 1.52 6.87
CA TYR A 66 5.25 0.97 8.22
C TYR A 66 4.67 -0.46 8.24
N CYS A 67 3.51 -0.67 7.60
CA CYS A 67 2.90 -1.99 7.51
C CYS A 67 3.76 -3.00 6.73
N MET A 68 4.46 -2.56 5.67
CA MET A 68 5.39 -3.40 4.91
C MET A 68 6.58 -3.84 5.76
N GLU A 69 7.26 -2.92 6.46
CA GLU A 69 8.38 -3.26 7.35
C GLU A 69 7.93 -4.19 8.48
N ASN A 70 6.80 -3.88 9.12
CA ASN A 70 6.24 -4.68 10.20
C ASN A 70 5.82 -6.09 9.72
N ALA A 71 5.30 -6.22 8.49
CA ALA A 71 5.04 -7.52 7.87
C ALA A 71 6.33 -8.29 7.60
N ILE A 72 7.36 -7.64 7.02
CA ILE A 72 8.66 -8.27 6.74
C ILE A 72 9.32 -8.80 8.01
N LEU A 73 9.29 -8.04 9.10
CA LEU A 73 9.87 -8.44 10.39
C LEU A 73 9.17 -9.62 11.06
N ASN A 74 7.95 -9.95 10.62
CA ASN A 74 7.16 -11.05 11.15
C ASN A 74 6.99 -12.22 10.17
N LEU A 75 7.77 -12.22 9.10
CA LEU A 75 7.93 -13.40 8.25
C LEU A 75 8.79 -14.45 8.96
N PRO A 76 8.53 -15.75 8.74
CA PRO A 76 9.45 -16.81 9.15
C PRO A 76 10.74 -16.74 8.31
N ASP A 77 11.85 -17.25 8.86
CA ASP A 77 13.19 -17.16 8.26
C ASP A 77 13.30 -17.69 6.81
N ASN A 78 12.40 -18.59 6.41
CA ASN A 78 12.35 -19.20 5.08
C ASN A 78 11.36 -18.52 4.12
N GLN A 79 10.84 -17.34 4.46
CA GLN A 79 9.87 -16.61 3.67
C GLN A 79 10.27 -15.16 3.47
N GLU A 80 10.11 -14.65 2.25
CA GLU A 80 10.45 -13.27 1.89
C GLU A 80 9.26 -12.46 1.36
N GLN A 81 8.13 -13.16 1.13
CA GLN A 81 6.95 -12.61 0.49
C GLN A 81 5.75 -12.54 1.43
N MET A 82 4.85 -11.62 1.11
CA MET A 82 3.58 -11.42 1.81
C MET A 82 2.39 -11.57 0.86
N VAL A 83 1.21 -11.82 1.42
CA VAL A 83 -0.06 -11.80 0.70
C VAL A 83 -0.74 -10.46 0.93
N TRP A 84 -1.27 -9.88 -0.14
CA TRP A 84 -2.12 -8.70 -0.07
C TRP A 84 -3.57 -9.14 -0.22
N LEU A 85 -4.42 -8.77 0.72
CA LEU A 85 -5.84 -9.07 0.73
C LEU A 85 -6.61 -7.76 0.67
N ILE A 86 -7.11 -7.42 -0.52
CA ILE A 86 -7.68 -6.10 -0.81
C ILE A 86 -9.20 -6.24 -0.84
N ASP A 87 -9.86 -5.66 0.14
CA ASP A 87 -11.31 -5.64 0.28
C ASP A 87 -11.91 -4.44 -0.47
N PHE A 88 -12.72 -4.74 -1.47
CA PHE A 88 -13.42 -3.73 -2.26
C PHE A 88 -14.87 -3.47 -1.79
N HIS A 89 -15.28 -4.02 -0.65
CA HIS A 89 -16.59 -3.68 -0.09
C HIS A 89 -16.71 -2.16 0.15
N GLY A 90 -17.81 -1.56 -0.34
CA GLY A 90 -18.03 -0.11 -0.27
C GLY A 90 -17.08 0.73 -1.15
N PHE A 91 -16.25 0.12 -1.98
CA PHE A 91 -15.36 0.84 -2.88
C PHE A 91 -16.12 1.59 -3.98
N ASN A 92 -15.68 2.80 -4.27
CA ASN A 92 -16.01 3.54 -5.48
C ASN A 92 -14.75 4.25 -5.99
N MET A 93 -14.77 4.72 -7.24
CA MET A 93 -13.58 5.28 -7.90
C MET A 93 -13.04 6.55 -7.24
N SER A 94 -13.84 7.29 -6.46
CA SER A 94 -13.36 8.50 -5.76
C SER A 94 -12.37 8.19 -4.63
N HIS A 95 -12.31 6.93 -4.18
CA HIS A 95 -11.33 6.48 -3.20
C HIS A 95 -9.92 6.26 -3.80
N ILE A 96 -9.78 6.30 -5.13
CA ILE A 96 -8.48 6.19 -5.80
C ILE A 96 -7.91 7.58 -6.05
N SER A 97 -6.70 7.84 -5.54
CA SER A 97 -5.87 8.98 -5.91
C SER A 97 -4.76 8.53 -6.85
N LEU A 98 -4.74 9.02 -8.08
CA LEU A 98 -3.69 8.71 -9.07
C LEU A 98 -2.29 9.05 -8.56
N LYS A 99 -2.17 10.16 -7.81
CA LYS A 99 -0.91 10.57 -7.18
C LYS A 99 -0.43 9.51 -6.18
N VAL A 100 -1.29 9.10 -5.26
CA VAL A 100 -0.97 8.07 -4.26
C VAL A 100 -0.67 6.72 -4.94
N SER A 101 -1.43 6.34 -5.96
CA SER A 101 -1.18 5.11 -6.73
C SER A 101 0.19 5.12 -7.40
N ARG A 102 0.62 6.26 -7.98
CA ARG A 102 1.94 6.42 -8.59
C ARG A 102 3.06 6.33 -7.57
N GLU A 103 2.93 7.04 -6.45
CA GLU A 103 3.92 7.00 -5.36
C GLU A 103 4.03 5.59 -4.73
N THR A 104 2.91 4.92 -4.51
CA THR A 104 2.87 3.52 -4.05
C THR A 104 3.60 2.61 -5.03
N ALA A 105 3.30 2.70 -6.34
CA ALA A 105 3.98 1.90 -7.36
C ALA A 105 5.50 2.16 -7.35
N HIS A 106 5.91 3.42 -7.27
CA HIS A 106 7.31 3.81 -7.23
C HIS A 106 8.04 3.21 -6.01
N VAL A 107 7.50 3.37 -4.80
CA VAL A 107 8.10 2.82 -3.56
C VAL A 107 8.22 1.30 -3.64
N LEU A 108 7.18 0.60 -4.11
CA LEU A 108 7.20 -0.87 -4.18
C LEU A 108 8.22 -1.38 -5.20
N GLN A 109 8.29 -0.75 -6.38
CA GLN A 109 9.19 -1.17 -7.45
C GLN A 109 10.66 -0.90 -7.10
N GLU A 110 10.96 0.28 -6.54
CA GLU A 110 12.35 0.71 -6.31
C GLU A 110 12.92 0.23 -4.97
N HIS A 111 12.08 0.03 -3.95
CA HIS A 111 12.54 -0.18 -2.58
C HIS A 111 12.04 -1.47 -1.93
N TYR A 112 10.96 -2.07 -2.44
CA TYR A 112 10.43 -3.36 -1.96
C TYR A 112 10.22 -4.39 -3.09
N PRO A 113 11.22 -4.61 -3.96
CA PRO A 113 11.06 -5.52 -5.09
C PRO A 113 10.79 -6.96 -4.61
N GLU A 114 9.98 -7.69 -5.38
CA GLU A 114 9.64 -9.11 -5.19
C GLU A 114 9.00 -9.49 -3.83
N ARG A 115 8.56 -8.51 -3.02
CA ARG A 115 7.86 -8.76 -1.74
C ARG A 115 6.43 -9.28 -1.89
N LEU A 116 5.76 -9.01 -3.01
CA LEU A 116 4.41 -9.52 -3.26
C LEU A 116 4.47 -11.00 -3.66
N GLY A 117 3.85 -11.87 -2.87
CA GLY A 117 3.66 -13.29 -3.20
C GLY A 117 2.34 -13.56 -3.91
N LEU A 118 1.25 -12.94 -3.44
CA LEU A 118 -0.09 -13.04 -4.01
C LEU A 118 -0.88 -11.78 -3.67
N ALA A 119 -1.68 -11.27 -4.61
CA ALA A 119 -2.66 -10.22 -4.37
C ALA A 119 -4.07 -10.77 -4.62
N ILE A 120 -4.88 -10.83 -3.57
CA ILE A 120 -6.28 -11.21 -3.62
C ILE A 120 -7.11 -9.94 -3.66
N VAL A 121 -7.84 -9.75 -4.75
CA VAL A 121 -8.79 -8.66 -4.95
C VAL A 121 -10.17 -9.23 -4.62
N TYR A 122 -10.66 -8.95 -3.41
CA TYR A 122 -11.87 -9.55 -2.86
C TYR A 122 -13.09 -8.66 -3.12
N ASN A 123 -14.12 -9.26 -3.74
CA ASN A 123 -15.38 -8.61 -4.12
C ASN A 123 -15.23 -7.25 -4.84
N PRO A 124 -14.35 -7.11 -5.85
CA PRO A 124 -14.26 -5.87 -6.61
C PRO A 124 -15.54 -5.62 -7.42
N PRO A 125 -15.98 -4.35 -7.58
CA PRO A 125 -17.05 -4.03 -8.52
C PRO A 125 -16.69 -4.53 -9.92
N LYS A 126 -17.67 -5.04 -10.67
CA LYS A 126 -17.43 -5.65 -12.01
C LYS A 126 -16.65 -4.75 -12.97
N ILE A 127 -16.82 -3.42 -12.87
CA ILE A 127 -16.07 -2.44 -13.67
C ILE A 127 -14.56 -2.49 -13.42
N PHE A 128 -14.12 -2.90 -12.23
CA PHE A 128 -12.71 -2.97 -11.86
C PHE A 128 -11.97 -4.09 -12.60
N GLU A 129 -12.62 -5.21 -12.93
CA GLU A 129 -12.00 -6.24 -13.78
C GLU A 129 -11.67 -5.71 -15.18
N SER A 130 -12.60 -4.95 -15.77
CA SER A 130 -12.40 -4.33 -17.08
C SER A 130 -11.26 -3.32 -17.05
N PHE A 131 -11.22 -2.50 -16.00
CA PHE A 131 -10.09 -1.60 -15.74
C PHE A 131 -8.77 -2.38 -15.59
N TYR A 132 -8.76 -3.46 -14.79
CA TYR A 132 -7.58 -4.29 -14.60
C TYR A 132 -7.08 -4.90 -15.92
N LYS A 133 -7.98 -5.40 -16.78
CA LYS A 133 -7.62 -5.93 -18.10
C LYS A 133 -6.94 -4.90 -19.00
N MET A 134 -7.34 -3.62 -18.88
CA MET A 134 -6.72 -2.52 -19.62
C MET A 134 -5.33 -2.17 -19.09
N VAL A 135 -5.11 -2.21 -17.77
CA VAL A 135 -3.79 -1.89 -17.17
C VAL A 135 -2.82 -3.07 -17.16
N LYS A 136 -3.33 -4.30 -17.22
CA LYS A 136 -2.54 -5.54 -17.14
C LYS A 136 -1.37 -5.61 -18.14
N PRO A 137 -1.47 -5.17 -19.41
CA PRO A 137 -0.35 -5.18 -20.36
C PRO A 137 0.86 -4.34 -19.93
N PHE A 138 0.66 -3.37 -19.04
CA PHE A 138 1.71 -2.51 -18.50
C PHE A 138 2.35 -3.08 -17.22
N LEU A 139 1.79 -4.18 -16.67
CA LEU A 139 2.37 -4.89 -15.54
C LEU A 139 3.32 -5.97 -16.04
N GLU A 140 4.46 -6.15 -15.36
CA GLU A 140 5.32 -7.30 -15.63
C GLU A 140 4.53 -8.62 -15.50
N PRO A 141 4.76 -9.62 -16.37
CA PRO A 141 4.02 -10.88 -16.34
C PRO A 141 3.99 -11.54 -14.96
N LYS A 142 5.12 -11.52 -14.25
CA LYS A 142 5.25 -12.06 -12.88
C LYS A 142 4.28 -11.39 -11.90
N THR A 143 4.12 -10.07 -11.97
CA THR A 143 3.20 -9.31 -11.13
C THR A 143 1.75 -9.63 -11.48
N SER A 144 1.41 -9.64 -12.77
CA SER A 144 0.02 -9.89 -13.19
C SER A 144 -0.48 -11.31 -12.85
N ASN A 145 0.42 -12.30 -12.81
CA ASN A 145 0.12 -13.68 -12.44
C ASN A 145 -0.17 -13.87 -10.95
N LYS A 146 0.31 -12.94 -10.10
CA LYS A 146 0.08 -12.94 -8.65
C LYS A 146 -1.28 -12.35 -8.27
N VAL A 147 -1.98 -11.68 -9.18
CA VAL A 147 -3.31 -11.09 -8.90
C VAL A 147 -4.41 -12.12 -9.11
N LYS A 148 -5.26 -12.32 -8.10
CA LYS A 148 -6.43 -13.20 -8.11
C LYS A 148 -7.67 -12.42 -7.72
N PHE A 149 -8.70 -12.52 -8.54
CA PHE A 149 -10.01 -11.95 -8.26
C PHE A 149 -10.82 -13.03 -7.53
N VAL A 150 -11.42 -12.65 -6.41
CA VAL A 150 -12.18 -13.56 -5.54
C VAL A 150 -13.53 -12.94 -5.28
N TYR A 151 -14.59 -13.72 -5.51
CA TYR A 151 -15.97 -13.33 -5.31
C TYR A 151 -16.64 -14.22 -4.27
N SER A 152 -17.32 -13.64 -3.29
CA SER A 152 -17.94 -14.39 -2.18
C SER A 152 -19.06 -15.33 -2.62
N ASP A 153 -19.72 -15.01 -3.74
CA ASP A 153 -20.79 -15.81 -4.34
C ASP A 153 -20.28 -16.86 -5.35
N ASP A 154 -18.96 -16.98 -5.54
CA ASP A 154 -18.35 -17.95 -6.45
C ASP A 154 -17.67 -19.10 -5.69
N ASN A 155 -18.08 -20.34 -5.97
CA ASN A 155 -17.55 -21.52 -5.28
C ASN A 155 -16.06 -21.77 -5.56
N LEU A 156 -15.55 -21.42 -6.75
CA LEU A 156 -14.14 -21.59 -7.07
C LEU A 156 -13.28 -20.58 -6.30
N SER A 157 -13.76 -19.34 -6.17
CA SER A 157 -13.18 -18.29 -5.33
C SER A 157 -13.13 -18.68 -3.86
N ASN A 158 -14.21 -19.25 -3.32
CA ASN A 158 -14.26 -19.74 -1.95
C ASN A 158 -13.26 -20.89 -1.73
N LYS A 159 -13.20 -21.86 -2.66
CA LYS A 159 -12.20 -22.94 -2.61
C LYS A 159 -10.76 -22.41 -2.66
N LEU A 160 -10.50 -21.41 -3.50
CA LEU A 160 -9.18 -20.77 -3.55
C LEU A 160 -8.78 -20.19 -2.19
N LEU A 161 -9.70 -19.51 -1.50
CA LEU A 161 -9.42 -19.00 -0.14
C LEU A 161 -9.21 -20.13 0.86
N GLU A 162 -10.03 -21.19 0.82
CA GLU A 162 -9.86 -22.37 1.67
C GLU A 162 -8.50 -23.06 1.44
N ASP A 163 -8.02 -23.12 0.20
CA ASP A 163 -6.72 -23.70 -0.13
C ASP A 163 -5.55 -22.81 0.36
N LEU A 164 -5.77 -21.50 0.48
CA LEU A 164 -4.75 -20.53 0.87
C LEU A 164 -4.71 -20.23 2.37
N PHE A 165 -5.84 -20.26 3.07
CA PHE A 165 -5.96 -19.79 4.46
C PHE A 165 -6.56 -20.84 5.38
N ASP A 166 -6.21 -20.74 6.66
CA ASP A 166 -7.00 -21.36 7.72
C ASP A 166 -8.26 -20.51 7.95
N MET A 167 -9.41 -21.05 7.55
CA MET A 167 -10.68 -20.33 7.62
C MET A 167 -11.13 -20.06 9.07
N GLU A 168 -10.61 -20.78 10.07
CA GLU A 168 -10.86 -20.50 11.49
C GLU A 168 -10.08 -19.28 11.99
N GLN A 169 -9.08 -18.82 11.24
CA GLN A 169 -8.27 -17.64 11.56
C GLN A 169 -8.59 -16.44 10.66
N LEU A 170 -9.09 -16.68 9.45
CA LEU A 170 -9.46 -15.65 8.50
C LEU A 170 -10.68 -14.86 9.00
N GLU A 171 -10.67 -13.55 8.76
CA GLU A 171 -11.76 -12.64 9.11
C GLU A 171 -13.05 -12.94 8.31
N VAL A 172 -14.19 -12.78 8.98
CA VAL A 172 -15.53 -12.98 8.39
C VAL A 172 -15.80 -12.12 7.14
N ALA A 173 -15.21 -10.93 7.06
CA ALA A 173 -15.30 -10.04 5.90
C ALA A 173 -14.76 -10.68 4.60
N PHE A 174 -13.88 -11.68 4.73
CA PHE A 174 -13.32 -12.44 3.61
C PHE A 174 -13.89 -13.86 3.51
N GLY A 175 -15.03 -14.14 4.16
CA GLY A 175 -15.64 -15.47 4.20
C GLY A 175 -15.01 -16.43 5.21
N GLY A 176 -14.11 -15.94 6.07
CA GLY A 176 -13.59 -16.70 7.21
C GLY A 176 -14.63 -16.87 8.33
N LYS A 177 -14.21 -17.55 9.40
CA LYS A 177 -15.06 -17.86 10.57
C LYS A 177 -14.65 -17.09 11.82
N ASN A 178 -13.53 -16.37 11.78
CA ASN A 178 -13.03 -15.65 12.93
C ASN A 178 -13.69 -14.26 13.05
N SER A 179 -14.63 -14.13 13.99
CA SER A 179 -15.29 -12.85 14.29
C SER A 179 -14.38 -11.85 14.99
N ASP A 180 -13.31 -12.31 15.65
CA ASP A 180 -12.36 -11.47 16.39
C ASP A 180 -11.15 -11.03 15.56
N ALA A 181 -10.99 -11.57 14.34
CA ALA A 181 -9.88 -11.25 13.43
C ALA A 181 -10.06 -9.90 12.70
N GLY A 182 -11.24 -9.29 12.81
CA GLY A 182 -11.50 -8.00 12.20
C GLY A 182 -10.67 -6.86 12.78
N PHE A 183 -10.48 -5.82 11.98
CA PHE A 183 -9.72 -4.65 12.42
C PHE A 183 -10.39 -3.98 13.62
N ASN A 184 -9.68 -3.95 14.75
CA ASN A 184 -10.02 -3.18 15.92
C ASN A 184 -8.83 -2.27 16.23
N PHE A 185 -9.04 -0.96 16.20
CA PHE A 185 -7.96 0.02 16.31
C PHE A 185 -7.12 -0.16 17.58
N GLU A 186 -7.75 -0.36 18.74
CA GLU A 186 -7.02 -0.45 20.01
C GLU A 186 -6.23 -1.75 20.14
N LYS A 187 -6.84 -2.89 19.78
CA LYS A 187 -6.11 -4.18 19.75
C LYS A 187 -4.95 -4.13 18.75
N TYR A 188 -5.16 -3.49 17.60
CA TYR A 188 -4.11 -3.32 16.61
C TYR A 188 -2.99 -2.40 17.12
N ALA A 189 -3.35 -1.28 17.74
CA ALA A 189 -2.42 -0.32 18.33
C ALA A 189 -1.53 -0.95 19.40
N GLU A 190 -2.12 -1.75 20.30
CA GLU A 190 -1.38 -2.50 21.33
C GLU A 190 -0.33 -3.40 20.68
N ARG A 191 -0.73 -4.24 19.73
CA ARG A 191 0.18 -5.15 19.02
C ARG A 191 1.27 -4.42 18.24
N MET A 192 0.97 -3.30 17.61
CA MET A 192 1.96 -2.50 16.86
C MET A 192 3.00 -1.86 17.80
N ARG A 193 2.58 -1.38 18.97
CA ARG A 193 3.53 -0.90 20.00
C ARG A 193 4.39 -2.03 20.55
N GLU A 194 3.83 -3.21 20.77
CA GLU A 194 4.58 -4.40 21.18
C GLU A 194 5.64 -4.77 20.14
N ASP A 195 5.29 -4.76 18.86
CA ASP A 195 6.24 -5.00 17.78
C ASP A 195 7.33 -3.91 17.71
N ASP A 196 6.95 -2.64 17.81
CA ASP A 196 7.92 -1.53 17.84
C ASP A 196 8.93 -1.71 18.99
N LEU A 197 8.47 -2.10 20.17
CA LEU A 197 9.32 -2.41 21.32
C LEU A 197 10.19 -3.66 21.07
N LYS A 198 9.61 -4.72 20.51
CA LYS A 198 10.30 -5.99 20.25
C LYS A 198 11.44 -5.82 19.26
N PHE A 199 11.23 -5.07 18.18
CA PHE A 199 12.21 -4.96 17.09
C PHE A 199 13.16 -3.77 17.25
N TYR A 200 12.77 -2.74 18.01
CA TYR A 200 13.55 -1.49 18.09
C TYR A 200 13.80 -0.97 19.51
N GLY A 201 13.40 -1.74 20.54
CA GLY A 201 13.46 -1.39 21.96
C GLY A 201 14.79 -0.77 22.38
N ASN A 202 14.73 0.51 22.75
CA ASN A 202 15.79 1.43 23.20
C ASN A 202 16.47 2.33 22.16
N THR A 203 16.03 2.35 20.90
CA THR A 203 16.44 3.45 20.01
C THR A 203 15.68 4.71 20.45
N THR A 204 16.32 5.59 21.23
CA THR A 204 15.80 6.93 21.48
C THR A 204 15.66 7.64 20.15
N VAL A 205 14.43 7.73 19.63
CA VAL A 205 14.11 8.68 18.58
C VAL A 205 14.43 10.04 19.18
N SER A 206 15.48 10.69 18.68
CA SER A 206 15.78 12.06 19.09
C SER A 206 14.52 12.88 18.86
N SER A 207 13.92 13.32 19.95
CA SER A 207 12.69 14.12 19.99
C SER A 207 12.94 15.56 19.51
N THR A 208 13.63 15.72 18.39
CA THR A 208 13.89 17.02 17.75
C THR A 208 12.83 17.41 16.73
N SER A 209 11.81 16.58 16.46
CA SER A 209 10.71 16.94 15.54
C SER A 209 9.38 17.31 16.22
N ALA A 210 9.29 17.24 17.56
CA ALA A 210 8.07 17.62 18.29
C ALA A 210 7.94 19.14 18.55
N HIS A 211 8.90 19.95 18.09
CA HIS A 211 8.88 21.41 18.25
C HIS A 211 9.21 22.14 16.93
N LEU A 212 8.34 21.97 15.93
CA LEU A 212 8.10 23.01 14.91
C LEU A 212 6.63 23.39 14.97
N THR A 213 6.26 24.01 16.08
CA THR A 213 5.06 24.83 16.17
C THR A 213 5.30 26.14 15.40
N ASN A 214 4.44 26.40 14.42
CA ASN A 214 4.08 27.72 13.89
C ASN A 214 5.19 28.79 13.85
N SER A 215 5.94 28.82 12.74
CA SER A 215 6.24 30.06 12.01
C SER A 215 6.94 29.68 10.71
N ASP A 216 6.60 30.40 9.64
CA ASP A 216 7.22 30.41 8.31
C ASP A 216 6.82 29.30 7.33
N SER A 217 5.66 29.49 6.70
CA SER A 217 5.53 29.54 5.22
C SER A 217 4.07 29.75 4.81
N GLU A 218 3.57 30.98 4.97
CA GLU A 218 2.50 31.46 4.08
C GLU A 218 3.12 31.71 2.69
N VAL A 219 3.30 30.64 1.93
CA VAL A 219 3.30 30.77 0.46
C VAL A 219 1.84 30.88 0.09
N SER A 220 1.44 32.04 -0.41
CA SER A 220 0.05 32.34 -0.74
C SER A 220 -0.51 31.30 -1.73
N ASP A 221 -1.76 30.87 -1.52
CA ASP A 221 -2.47 29.95 -2.41
C ASP A 221 -2.46 30.42 -3.89
N SER A 222 -2.23 31.71 -4.14
CA SER A 222 -2.02 32.26 -5.48
C SER A 222 -0.73 31.84 -6.16
N GLU A 223 0.37 31.64 -5.43
CA GLU A 223 1.66 31.20 -6.00
C GLU A 223 1.66 29.70 -6.31
N MET A 224 1.01 28.88 -5.47
CA MET A 224 0.82 27.46 -5.74
C MET A 224 -0.07 27.23 -6.97
N LYS A 225 -1.16 27.98 -7.10
CA LYS A 225 -2.04 27.91 -8.27
C LYS A 225 -1.33 28.33 -9.56
N TYR A 226 -0.45 29.33 -9.49
CA TYR A 226 0.31 29.80 -10.66
C TYR A 226 1.36 28.79 -11.14
N LEU A 227 1.90 27.96 -10.23
CA LEU A 227 2.83 26.88 -10.57
C LEU A 227 2.09 25.65 -11.11
N GLU A 228 0.90 25.34 -10.58
CA GLU A 228 0.01 24.28 -11.08
C GLU A 228 -0.48 24.59 -12.52
N ASP A 229 -0.91 25.82 -12.80
CA ASP A 229 -1.36 26.24 -14.13
C ASP A 229 -0.23 26.17 -15.18
N LYS A 230 1.03 26.38 -14.77
CA LYS A 230 2.21 26.29 -15.65
C LYS A 230 2.64 24.86 -15.97
N GLU A 231 2.49 23.93 -15.03
CA GLU A 231 2.79 22.50 -15.27
C GLU A 231 1.75 21.87 -16.21
N ASP A 232 0.48 22.25 -16.11
CA ASP A 232 -0.56 21.76 -17.02
C ASP A 232 -0.40 22.29 -18.46
N GLU A 233 0.00 23.56 -18.65
CA GLU A 233 0.31 24.12 -19.99
C GLU A 233 1.53 23.47 -20.65
N THR A 234 2.50 22.97 -19.87
CA THR A 234 3.67 22.28 -20.44
C THR A 234 3.35 20.84 -20.85
N ILE A 235 2.36 20.21 -20.22
CA ILE A 235 1.90 18.87 -20.57
C ILE A 235 1.01 18.89 -21.82
N GLU A 236 0.14 19.90 -21.99
CA GLU A 236 -0.71 20.03 -23.19
C GLU A 236 0.10 20.30 -24.48
N ASN A 237 1.18 21.07 -24.40
CA ASN A 237 2.01 21.41 -25.56
C ASN A 237 3.06 20.35 -25.94
N GLY A 238 3.15 19.25 -25.18
CA GLY A 238 4.21 18.24 -25.30
C GLY A 238 3.93 17.02 -26.17
N THR A 239 2.88 17.02 -27.02
CA THR A 239 2.56 15.85 -27.88
C THR A 239 3.15 16.00 -29.30
N LEU A 240 4.37 15.48 -29.45
CA LEU A 240 4.97 14.82 -30.65
C LEU A 240 4.70 15.42 -32.04
N GLN A 241 5.68 16.21 -32.51
CA GLN A 241 6.04 16.32 -33.93
C GLN A 241 6.82 15.04 -34.33
N SER A 242 6.33 14.28 -35.31
CA SER A 242 7.08 13.15 -35.89
C SER A 242 8.15 13.68 -36.87
N PRO A 243 9.34 13.06 -36.96
CA PRO A 243 10.32 13.41 -37.98
C PRO A 243 9.95 12.79 -39.32
N LEU A 244 9.87 13.64 -40.35
CA LEU A 244 9.89 13.26 -41.76
C LEU A 244 11.26 12.66 -42.08
N ASP A 245 11.27 11.43 -42.58
CA ASP A 245 12.45 10.79 -43.15
C ASP A 245 12.49 11.08 -44.66
N THR A 246 13.41 11.95 -45.07
CA THR A 246 13.74 12.20 -46.48
C THR A 246 15.21 11.88 -46.70
N THR A 247 15.51 10.81 -47.42
CA THR A 247 16.70 10.80 -48.27
C THR A 247 16.49 9.91 -49.49
N LYS A 248 16.45 10.56 -50.65
CA LYS A 248 16.82 9.99 -51.95
C LYS A 248 18.33 9.83 -52.00
N THR A 249 18.81 8.67 -52.44
CA THR A 249 19.73 8.55 -53.59
C THR A 249 19.50 7.20 -54.26
#